data_AF-A0AAV0DYM0-F1
#
_entry.id   AF-A0AAV0DYM0-F1
#
_cell.length_a   1.000
_cell.length_b   1.000
_cell.length_c   1.000
_cell.angle_alpha   90.00
_cell.angle_beta   90.00
_cell.angle_gamma   90.00
#
_symmetry.space_group_name_H-M   'P 1'
#
loop_
_entity.id
_entity.type
_entity.pdbx_description
1 polymer ?
#
loop_
_entity_poly.entity_id
_entity_poly.type
_entity_poly.pdbx_seq_one_letter_code
_entity_poly.pdbx_strand_id
1 'polypeptide(L)'
;MGRGGSLITIRAFDWKAGQMIMVALLVMIGFFYTGTLFVPKDSYFSPSLHPPEQNPQEEQVAVSSNPNLSYPASGSPTFMNKVALTYRMVPLTIPETGMNVCPLKFNEHIPCNDVSYIKELLPKLDLSRKEELERHCPPLEKRLFCLVPPPVDYKVPIKWPISRDYVWRSNVNHSHLAEVKGGQNWVHEKNQLLWWFPGGGTHFKHGASEYIERLGNMTTNEKGDLRSAGVFQVLDVGCGVASFSAYLLPLDIETMSFAPKDSHENQIQFALERGIGAMISAFATKQLPYPSNSFDMVHCSRCRVDWHENDGILLKEVNRLLRLNGYFVYSAPPAYRKDKDFPEIWDKLVTITSAMCWKLIARQVQTAIWVKQENNSCLQQNADQQLVKLCDSESTLPSWKTPMGNCVSLSNNSKKLPPRPQRLSEYSQSLATIGVDHEKFLSDTIYWQDQVRHYWRLMNVEEKEIRNVMDMSAFLGGFAVALNTWPVWVMNVVPVSMNNTLSAIYDRGLVGTFHDWCEPFSTYPRSYDLLHANHLFSHYRNREEGCLMEDIMLEMDRMLRPQGFIIIRDEESVVSRIRDLAPKFLWDAQLHFLEEDNHSKKTEAILLCRKKFWAIV
;
A
#
# COMPACT_ATOMS: atom_id res chain seq x y z
N MET A 1 68.10 33.75 10.88
CA MET A 1 68.73 32.48 11.28
C MET A 1 67.72 31.36 11.04
N GLY A 2 68.13 30.26 10.38
CA GLY A 2 67.36 29.01 10.31
C GLY A 2 66.54 28.76 9.04
N ARG A 3 67.21 28.23 8.00
CA ARG A 3 66.61 27.57 6.83
C ARG A 3 66.12 26.16 7.20
N GLY A 4 65.04 25.68 6.57
CA GLY A 4 64.64 24.28 6.56
C GLY A 4 63.69 23.99 5.40
N GLY A 5 64.25 23.85 4.19
CA GLY A 5 63.51 23.42 3.00
C GLY A 5 63.50 21.90 2.90
N SER A 6 62.33 21.30 2.75
CA SER A 6 62.16 19.88 2.45
C SER A 6 62.03 19.70 0.94
N LEU A 7 63.04 19.11 0.30
CA LEU A 7 62.97 18.65 -1.09
C LEU A 7 62.06 17.42 -1.19
N ILE A 8 61.02 17.50 -2.00
CA ILE A 8 60.27 16.33 -2.49
C ILE A 8 60.97 15.87 -3.78
N THR A 9 61.73 14.78 -3.69
CA THR A 9 62.26 14.05 -4.84
C THR A 9 61.13 13.31 -5.56
N ILE A 10 60.76 13.77 -6.75
CA ILE A 10 59.92 13.02 -7.70
C ILE A 10 60.75 11.85 -8.20
N ARG A 11 60.43 10.62 -7.79
CA ARG A 11 60.97 9.41 -8.43
C ARG A 11 60.30 9.27 -9.80
N ALA A 12 61.11 9.33 -10.85
CA ALA A 12 60.72 9.00 -12.21
C ALA A 12 60.11 7.59 -12.25
N PHE A 13 58.97 7.48 -12.93
CA PHE A 13 58.27 6.23 -13.16
C PHE A 13 59.19 5.28 -13.95
N ASP A 14 59.55 4.16 -13.34
CA ASP A 14 60.42 3.16 -13.97
C ASP A 14 59.73 2.59 -15.21
N TRP A 15 60.30 2.87 -16.38
CA TRP A 15 59.77 2.46 -17.69
C TRP A 15 59.54 0.94 -17.76
N LYS A 16 60.32 0.15 -17.02
CA LYS A 16 60.14 -1.31 -16.94
C LYS A 16 58.87 -1.71 -16.17
N ALA A 17 58.48 -0.95 -15.14
CA ALA A 17 57.24 -1.20 -14.41
C ALA A 17 56.01 -0.86 -15.25
N GLY A 18 56.07 0.21 -16.06
CA GLY A 18 55.03 0.57 -17.02
C GLY A 18 54.83 -0.49 -18.12
N GLN A 19 55.93 -1.05 -18.65
CA GLN A 19 55.85 -2.13 -19.65
C GLN A 19 55.24 -3.42 -19.09
N MET A 20 55.56 -3.80 -17.85
CA MET A 20 54.98 -5.00 -17.22
C MET A 20 53.47 -4.85 -16.97
N ILE A 21 53.01 -3.66 -16.58
CA ILE A 21 51.57 -3.39 -16.38
C ILE A 21 50.82 -3.40 -17.71
N MET A 22 51.40 -2.86 -18.78
CA MET A 22 50.81 -2.91 -20.12
C MET A 22 50.74 -4.33 -20.69
N VAL A 23 51.77 -5.16 -20.47
CA VAL A 23 51.74 -6.57 -20.87
C VAL A 23 50.68 -7.34 -20.08
N ALA A 24 50.54 -7.10 -18.78
CA ALA A 24 49.49 -7.73 -17.97
C ALA A 24 48.07 -7.33 -18.43
N LEU A 25 47.86 -6.05 -18.77
CA LEU A 25 46.58 -5.58 -19.33
C LEU A 25 46.27 -6.18 -20.71
N LEU A 26 47.28 -6.31 -21.58
CA LEU A 26 47.11 -6.93 -22.90
C LEU A 26 46.84 -8.44 -22.80
N VAL A 27 47.45 -9.14 -21.84
CA VAL A 27 47.16 -10.56 -21.55
C VAL A 27 45.74 -10.74 -21.01
N MET A 28 45.29 -9.87 -20.10
CA MET A 28 43.90 -9.90 -19.57
C MET A 28 42.85 -9.62 -20.64
N ILE A 29 43.13 -8.69 -21.56
CA ILE A 29 42.27 -8.42 -22.72
C ILE A 29 42.27 -9.63 -23.68
N GLY A 30 43.43 -10.26 -23.90
CA GLY A 30 43.55 -11.48 -24.70
C GLY A 30 42.70 -12.64 -24.19
N PHE A 31 42.66 -12.87 -22.86
CA PHE A 31 41.80 -13.88 -22.25
C PHE A 31 40.31 -13.55 -22.33
N PHE A 32 39.94 -12.27 -22.27
CA PHE A 32 38.54 -11.84 -22.40
C PHE A 32 37.98 -12.05 -23.83
N TYR A 33 38.82 -11.84 -24.86
CA TYR A 33 38.42 -12.02 -26.25
C TYR A 33 38.60 -13.44 -26.78
N THR A 34 39.48 -14.27 -26.21
CA THR A 34 39.58 -15.69 -26.59
C THR A 34 38.49 -16.56 -25.98
N GLY A 35 37.90 -16.15 -24.85
CA GLY A 35 36.72 -16.80 -24.25
C GLY A 35 35.40 -16.57 -25.00
N THR A 36 35.37 -15.67 -26.00
CA THR A 36 34.16 -15.34 -26.78
C THR A 36 34.20 -15.85 -28.23
N LEU A 37 35.29 -16.50 -28.66
CA LEU A 37 35.49 -16.93 -30.06
C LEU A 37 35.44 -18.45 -30.29
N PHE A 38 35.28 -19.28 -29.25
CA PHE A 38 35.10 -20.73 -29.36
C PHE A 38 33.91 -21.24 -28.55
N VAL A 39 32.70 -20.76 -28.88
CA VAL A 39 31.46 -21.46 -28.57
C VAL A 39 30.89 -21.99 -29.88
N PRO A 40 30.76 -23.32 -30.08
CA PRO A 40 30.14 -23.86 -31.27
C PRO A 40 28.67 -23.40 -31.36
N LYS A 41 28.29 -22.91 -32.55
CA LYS A 41 26.89 -22.84 -32.95
C LYS A 41 26.35 -24.27 -33.09
N ASP A 42 25.12 -24.47 -32.61
CA ASP A 42 24.25 -25.66 -32.67
C ASP A 42 24.19 -26.51 -31.40
N SER A 43 23.20 -26.22 -30.55
CA SER A 43 22.58 -27.21 -29.64
C SER A 43 21.12 -26.82 -29.35
N TYR A 44 20.25 -26.99 -30.35
CA TYR A 44 18.84 -27.31 -30.08
C TYR A 44 18.80 -28.79 -29.71
N PHE A 45 18.34 -29.17 -28.51
CA PHE A 45 17.63 -30.46 -28.30
C PHE A 45 16.91 -30.48 -26.94
N SER A 46 15.60 -30.75 -27.00
CA SER A 46 14.73 -31.19 -25.91
C SER A 46 15.16 -32.53 -25.32
N PRO A 47 14.70 -32.87 -24.11
CA PRO A 47 14.40 -34.26 -23.79
C PRO A 47 12.96 -34.42 -23.26
N SER A 48 12.14 -35.04 -24.09
CA SER A 48 11.08 -35.95 -23.69
C SER A 48 11.72 -37.25 -23.16
N LEU A 49 11.27 -37.76 -22.01
CA LEU A 49 11.52 -39.16 -21.62
C LEU A 49 10.27 -39.79 -21.00
N HIS A 50 9.74 -40.75 -21.75
CA HIS A 50 8.86 -41.83 -21.30
C HIS A 50 9.68 -42.91 -20.54
N PRO A 51 9.02 -43.81 -19.79
CA PRO A 51 9.61 -44.57 -18.67
C PRO A 51 10.20 -45.92 -19.11
N PRO A 52 11.01 -46.58 -18.27
CA PRO A 52 11.30 -47.99 -18.42
C PRO A 52 10.33 -48.85 -17.59
N GLU A 53 9.69 -49.81 -18.27
CA GLU A 53 9.10 -50.99 -17.66
C GLU A 53 10.21 -51.93 -17.14
N GLN A 54 10.11 -52.37 -15.89
CA GLN A 54 10.38 -53.75 -15.47
C GLN A 54 9.74 -53.98 -14.08
N ASN A 55 8.91 -55.02 -14.01
CA ASN A 55 8.07 -55.47 -12.88
C ASN A 55 8.57 -56.87 -12.47
N PRO A 56 8.04 -57.54 -11.43
CA PRO A 56 8.06 -57.25 -10.00
C PRO A 56 8.68 -58.42 -9.19
N GLN A 57 8.99 -58.21 -7.90
CA GLN A 57 8.85 -59.27 -6.90
C GLN A 57 8.48 -58.69 -5.53
N GLU A 58 7.45 -59.31 -4.97
CA GLU A 58 6.74 -58.98 -3.74
C GLU A 58 7.61 -59.13 -2.50
N GLU A 59 7.39 -58.29 -1.49
CA GLU A 59 7.31 -58.78 -0.11
C GLU A 59 6.45 -57.86 0.76
N GLN A 60 5.34 -58.43 1.22
CA GLN A 60 4.40 -57.84 2.16
C GLN A 60 5.00 -57.89 3.57
N VAL A 61 4.95 -56.78 4.30
CA VAL A 61 4.98 -56.82 5.78
C VAL A 61 3.78 -56.05 6.30
N ALA A 62 2.75 -56.81 6.65
CA ALA A 62 1.62 -56.35 7.44
C ALA A 62 2.00 -56.32 8.92
N VAL A 63 1.73 -55.21 9.61
CA VAL A 63 1.53 -55.23 11.06
C VAL A 63 0.24 -54.49 11.36
N SER A 64 -0.73 -55.27 11.83
CA SER A 64 -2.02 -54.84 12.36
C SER A 64 -1.88 -54.31 13.78
N SER A 65 -2.71 -53.33 14.16
CA SER A 65 -3.27 -53.28 15.52
C SER A 65 -4.54 -52.42 15.60
N ASN A 66 -5.58 -53.12 16.04
CA ASN A 66 -6.98 -52.82 16.33
C ASN A 66 -7.49 -51.39 16.59
N PRO A 67 -8.78 -51.15 16.26
CA PRO A 67 -9.56 -50.00 16.70
C PRO A 67 -10.16 -50.26 18.09
N ASN A 68 -10.23 -49.25 18.96
CA ASN A 68 -11.31 -49.15 19.95
C ASN A 68 -11.41 -47.75 20.59
N LEU A 69 -12.63 -47.23 20.53
CA LEU A 69 -13.31 -46.27 21.40
C LEU A 69 -12.62 -44.94 21.76
N SER A 70 -13.11 -43.87 21.13
CA SER A 70 -13.33 -42.60 21.82
C SER A 70 -14.66 -41.97 21.34
N TYR A 71 -15.48 -41.59 22.33
CA TYR A 71 -16.77 -40.92 22.16
C TYR A 71 -16.62 -39.59 21.41
N PRO A 72 -17.63 -39.14 20.63
CA PRO A 72 -17.55 -37.87 19.93
C PRO A 72 -17.69 -36.72 20.95
N ALA A 73 -16.57 -36.06 21.25
CA ALA A 73 -16.63 -34.65 21.60
C ALA A 73 -17.27 -33.93 20.40
N SER A 74 -18.17 -33.00 20.67
CA SER A 74 -18.78 -32.12 19.65
C SER A 74 -17.66 -31.39 18.89
N GLY A 75 -17.17 -32.02 17.82
CA GLY A 75 -16.07 -31.53 17.02
C GLY A 75 -16.62 -30.56 16.00
N SER A 76 -16.12 -29.33 16.02
CA SER A 76 -16.21 -28.45 14.85
C SER A 76 -15.79 -29.27 13.61
N PRO A 77 -16.55 -29.24 12.49
CA PRO A 77 -16.18 -29.99 11.30
C PRO A 77 -14.75 -29.64 10.88
N THR A 78 -13.87 -30.63 10.89
CA THR A 78 -12.47 -30.47 10.46
C THR A 78 -12.42 -30.61 8.95
N PHE A 79 -12.29 -29.48 8.25
CA PHE A 79 -12.13 -29.48 6.80
C PHE A 79 -10.68 -29.80 6.43
N MET A 80 -10.47 -30.75 5.51
CA MET A 80 -9.14 -31.17 5.03
C MET A 80 -8.68 -30.38 3.79
N ASN A 81 -9.04 -29.08 3.71
CA ASN A 81 -8.89 -28.20 2.54
C ASN A 81 -7.75 -28.63 1.60
N LYS A 82 -8.10 -28.99 0.35
CA LYS A 82 -7.13 -29.55 -0.60
C LYS A 82 -6.31 -28.45 -1.27
N VAL A 83 -5.03 -28.73 -1.53
CA VAL A 83 -4.21 -27.86 -2.37
C VAL A 83 -4.60 -28.11 -3.82
N ALA A 84 -5.29 -27.14 -4.42
CA ALA A 84 -5.72 -27.20 -5.82
C ALA A 84 -5.85 -25.78 -6.38
N LEU A 85 -5.41 -25.60 -7.62
CA LEU A 85 -5.63 -24.35 -8.32
C LEU A 85 -7.05 -24.33 -8.88
N THR A 86 -7.91 -23.53 -8.27
CA THR A 86 -9.29 -23.34 -8.73
C THR A 86 -9.52 -21.91 -9.18
N TYR A 87 -10.40 -21.77 -10.17
CA TYR A 87 -10.83 -20.50 -10.73
C TYR A 87 -12.30 -20.27 -10.41
N ARG A 88 -12.73 -19.02 -10.50
CA ARG A 88 -14.12 -18.63 -10.29
C ARG A 88 -14.99 -19.21 -11.40
N MET A 89 -16.00 -19.99 -11.02
CA MET A 89 -16.98 -20.59 -11.95
C MET A 89 -18.40 -20.10 -11.65
N VAL A 90 -19.28 -20.21 -12.65
CA VAL A 90 -20.73 -19.96 -12.54
C VAL A 90 -21.46 -21.26 -12.90
N PRO A 91 -22.24 -21.88 -11.98
CA PRO A 91 -22.50 -21.46 -10.61
C PRO A 91 -21.28 -21.59 -9.69
N LEU A 92 -21.26 -20.80 -8.60
CA LEU A 92 -20.24 -20.90 -7.56
C LEU A 92 -20.48 -22.16 -6.73
N THR A 93 -19.47 -23.02 -6.63
CA THR A 93 -19.52 -24.20 -5.75
C THR A 93 -18.27 -24.27 -4.88
N ILE A 94 -18.45 -24.25 -3.56
CA ILE A 94 -17.38 -24.55 -2.59
C ILE A 94 -17.43 -26.05 -2.29
N PRO A 95 -16.31 -26.79 -2.40
CA PRO A 95 -16.27 -28.22 -2.09
C PRO A 95 -16.77 -28.54 -0.68
N GLU A 96 -17.32 -29.74 -0.49
CA GLU A 96 -17.71 -30.25 0.83
C GLU A 96 -16.50 -30.33 1.78
N THR A 97 -15.30 -30.54 1.23
CA THR A 97 -14.03 -30.58 1.95
C THR A 97 -13.52 -29.20 2.38
N GLY A 98 -14.24 -28.11 2.11
CA GLY A 98 -13.82 -26.73 2.37
C GLY A 98 -13.22 -26.04 1.15
N MET A 99 -12.91 -24.76 1.30
CA MET A 99 -12.33 -23.94 0.23
C MET A 99 -10.92 -24.44 -0.12
N ASN A 100 -10.62 -24.66 -1.40
CA ASN A 100 -9.29 -25.12 -1.80
C ASN A 100 -8.21 -24.10 -1.43
N VAL A 101 -6.99 -24.58 -1.21
CA VAL A 101 -5.80 -23.74 -0.98
C VAL A 101 -5.03 -23.62 -2.29
N CYS A 102 -4.65 -22.41 -2.67
CA CYS A 102 -3.85 -22.19 -3.87
C CYS A 102 -2.46 -22.83 -3.69
N PRO A 103 -1.80 -23.28 -4.77
CA PRO A 103 -0.40 -23.70 -4.71
C PRO A 103 0.51 -22.61 -4.15
N LEU A 104 1.57 -23.00 -3.43
CA LEU A 104 2.48 -22.10 -2.70
C LEU A 104 3.05 -20.94 -3.54
N LYS A 105 3.24 -21.14 -4.85
CA LYS A 105 3.70 -20.09 -5.79
C LYS A 105 2.79 -18.84 -5.85
N PHE A 106 1.56 -18.93 -5.33
CA PHE A 106 0.61 -17.83 -5.27
C PHE A 106 0.56 -17.14 -3.89
N ASN A 107 1.51 -17.41 -2.99
CA ASN A 107 1.56 -16.83 -1.65
C ASN A 107 1.55 -15.28 -1.64
N GLU A 108 2.07 -14.62 -2.67
CA GLU A 108 2.09 -13.17 -2.88
C GLU A 108 1.17 -12.71 -4.03
N HIS A 109 0.13 -13.49 -4.33
CA HIS A 109 -0.80 -13.17 -5.40
C HIS A 109 -1.62 -11.91 -5.09
N ILE A 110 -1.57 -10.95 -6.01
CA ILE A 110 -2.34 -9.69 -5.97
C ILE A 110 -3.09 -9.61 -7.29
N PRO A 111 -4.38 -9.99 -7.32
CA PRO A 111 -5.08 -10.26 -8.59
C PRO A 111 -5.03 -9.10 -9.59
N CYS A 112 -5.23 -7.86 -9.12
CA CYS A 112 -5.27 -6.68 -10.00
C CYS A 112 -3.89 -6.06 -10.29
N ASN A 113 -2.82 -6.63 -9.75
CA ASN A 113 -1.44 -6.23 -10.01
C ASN A 113 -0.62 -7.49 -10.36
N ASP A 114 -1.26 -8.42 -11.09
CA ASP A 114 -0.64 -9.66 -11.52
C ASP A 114 0.22 -9.40 -12.76
N VAL A 115 1.53 -9.67 -12.63
CA VAL A 115 2.52 -9.37 -13.67
C VAL A 115 2.26 -10.22 -14.92
N SER A 116 1.76 -11.45 -14.77
CA SER A 116 1.48 -12.33 -15.91
C SER A 116 0.28 -11.82 -16.70
N TYR A 117 -0.77 -11.39 -16.00
CA TYR A 117 -1.94 -10.80 -16.64
C TYR A 117 -1.63 -9.46 -17.30
N ILE A 118 -0.86 -8.58 -16.64
CA ILE A 118 -0.45 -7.30 -17.24
C ILE A 118 0.38 -7.53 -18.51
N LYS A 119 1.25 -8.56 -18.53
CA LYS A 119 2.00 -8.94 -19.75
C LYS A 119 1.09 -9.29 -20.93
N GLU A 120 -0.04 -9.95 -20.70
CA GLU A 120 -1.06 -10.22 -21.74
C GLU A 120 -1.71 -8.93 -22.26
N LEU A 121 -1.81 -7.90 -21.41
CA LEU A 121 -2.43 -6.62 -21.75
C LEU A 121 -1.47 -5.64 -22.41
N LEU A 122 -0.14 -5.79 -22.27
CA LEU A 122 0.86 -4.86 -22.82
C LEU A 122 0.60 -4.38 -24.26
N PRO A 123 0.16 -5.23 -25.22
CA PRO A 123 -0.11 -4.77 -26.59
C PRO A 123 -1.26 -3.75 -26.72
N LYS A 124 -2.11 -3.63 -25.68
CA LYS A 124 -3.27 -2.73 -25.62
C LYS A 124 -3.05 -1.51 -24.71
N LEU A 125 -1.96 -1.50 -23.94
CA LEU A 125 -1.67 -0.45 -22.96
C LEU A 125 -0.74 0.61 -23.54
N ASP A 126 -0.95 1.85 -23.14
CA ASP A 126 -0.05 2.94 -23.47
C ASP A 126 1.16 2.98 -22.51
N LEU A 127 2.26 2.38 -22.93
CA LEU A 127 3.52 2.34 -22.17
C LEU A 127 4.20 3.71 -22.04
N SER A 128 3.86 4.66 -22.91
CA SER A 128 4.35 6.04 -22.77
C SER A 128 3.71 6.74 -21.57
N ARG A 129 2.49 6.33 -21.23
CA ARG A 129 1.72 6.85 -20.09
C ARG A 129 1.79 5.97 -18.84
N LYS A 130 2.66 4.96 -18.85
CA LYS A 130 2.86 4.02 -17.73
C LYS A 130 1.60 3.27 -17.32
N GLU A 131 0.70 3.00 -18.26
CA GLU A 131 -0.54 2.27 -17.98
C GLU A 131 -0.29 0.86 -17.44
N GLU A 132 0.86 0.25 -17.74
CA GLU A 132 1.28 -1.05 -17.20
C GLU A 132 1.48 -1.06 -15.68
N LEU A 133 1.68 0.10 -15.06
CA LEU A 133 1.82 0.24 -13.60
C LEU A 133 0.46 0.41 -12.89
N GLU A 134 -0.61 0.64 -13.65
CA GLU A 134 -1.95 0.75 -13.09
C GLU A 134 -2.51 -0.61 -12.66
N ARG A 135 -3.55 -0.52 -11.85
CA ARG A 135 -4.39 -1.66 -11.48
C ARG A 135 -5.16 -2.17 -12.70
N HIS A 136 -4.93 -3.45 -13.05
CA HIS A 136 -5.67 -4.20 -14.08
C HIS A 136 -6.22 -5.49 -13.49
N CYS A 137 -7.51 -5.51 -13.19
CA CYS A 137 -8.16 -6.69 -12.60
C CYS A 137 -8.57 -7.69 -13.70
N PRO A 138 -8.25 -8.99 -13.54
CA PRO A 138 -8.75 -10.01 -14.46
C PRO A 138 -10.28 -10.13 -14.38
N PRO A 139 -10.92 -10.56 -15.49
CA PRO A 139 -12.36 -10.87 -15.51
C PRO A 139 -12.66 -12.00 -14.54
N LEU A 140 -13.92 -12.12 -14.11
CA LEU A 140 -14.34 -13.03 -13.03
C LEU A 140 -13.84 -14.46 -13.28
N GLU A 141 -14.01 -15.00 -14.48
CA GLU A 141 -13.66 -16.38 -14.85
C GLU A 141 -12.16 -16.68 -14.76
N LYS A 142 -11.31 -15.64 -14.89
CA LYS A 142 -9.86 -15.76 -14.75
C LYS A 142 -9.38 -15.54 -13.31
N ARG A 143 -10.24 -15.17 -12.37
CA ARG A 143 -9.87 -14.96 -10.97
C ARG A 143 -9.69 -16.29 -10.25
N LEU A 144 -8.64 -16.38 -9.44
CA LEU A 144 -8.43 -17.51 -8.57
C LEU A 144 -9.53 -17.56 -7.51
N PHE A 145 -10.00 -18.78 -7.25
CA PHE A 145 -11.01 -19.08 -6.24
C PHE A 145 -10.46 -20.15 -5.30
N CYS A 146 -9.39 -19.79 -4.58
CA CYS A 146 -8.71 -20.61 -3.57
C CYS A 146 -8.06 -19.71 -2.51
N LEU A 147 -7.87 -20.21 -1.28
CA LEU A 147 -7.22 -19.50 -0.18
C LEU A 147 -5.73 -19.32 -0.48
N VAL A 148 -5.21 -18.11 -0.29
CA VAL A 148 -3.79 -17.82 -0.55
C VAL A 148 -2.93 -18.32 0.62
N PRO A 149 -2.00 -19.28 0.38
CA PRO A 149 -1.21 -19.85 1.47
C PRO A 149 -0.19 -18.85 2.04
N PRO A 150 0.13 -18.94 3.34
CA PRO A 150 1.30 -18.26 3.87
C PRO A 150 2.60 -18.85 3.26
N PRO A 151 3.71 -18.08 3.23
CA PRO A 151 5.01 -18.59 2.81
C PRO A 151 5.52 -19.68 3.77
N VAL A 152 6.52 -20.44 3.32
CA VAL A 152 7.23 -21.42 4.16
C VAL A 152 7.85 -20.70 5.35
N ASP A 153 7.74 -21.29 6.53
CA ASP A 153 8.22 -20.72 7.80
C ASP A 153 7.62 -19.36 8.17
N TYR A 154 6.42 -19.04 7.66
CA TYR A 154 5.70 -17.83 8.09
C TYR A 154 5.57 -17.79 9.61
N LYS A 155 5.78 -16.60 10.17
CA LYS A 155 5.65 -16.32 11.61
C LYS A 155 4.60 -15.26 11.83
N VAL A 156 3.97 -15.30 13.00
CA VAL A 156 3.12 -14.20 13.45
C VAL A 156 3.96 -12.90 13.46
N PRO A 157 3.47 -11.80 12.87
CA PRO A 157 4.20 -10.54 12.80
C PRO A 157 4.69 -10.05 14.16
N ILE A 158 5.81 -9.33 14.16
CA ILE A 158 6.36 -8.71 15.37
C ILE A 158 5.38 -7.64 15.87
N LYS A 159 5.12 -7.60 17.19
CA LYS A 159 4.18 -6.63 17.78
C LYS A 159 4.73 -5.19 17.68
N TRP A 160 3.81 -4.23 17.53
CA TRP A 160 4.14 -2.79 17.56
C TRP A 160 4.66 -2.37 18.95
N PRO A 161 5.64 -1.46 19.08
CA PRO A 161 6.31 -0.66 18.04
C PRO A 161 7.56 -1.30 17.44
N ILE A 162 7.95 -2.50 17.88
CA ILE A 162 9.19 -3.15 17.43
C ILE A 162 9.12 -3.47 15.93
N SER A 163 7.94 -3.81 15.41
CA SER A 163 7.71 -4.04 13.99
C SER A 163 8.08 -2.88 13.08
N ARG A 164 8.09 -1.64 13.60
CA ARG A 164 8.54 -0.47 12.81
C ARG A 164 9.95 -0.69 12.25
N ASP A 165 10.83 -1.31 13.04
CA ASP A 165 12.25 -1.44 12.71
C ASP A 165 12.68 -2.87 12.41
N TYR A 166 11.87 -3.87 12.78
CA TYR A 166 12.21 -5.29 12.62
C TYR A 166 11.06 -6.09 12.02
N VAL A 167 11.37 -6.92 11.03
CA VAL A 167 10.42 -7.84 10.38
C VAL A 167 11.04 -9.22 10.25
N TRP A 168 10.23 -10.27 10.32
CA TRP A 168 10.69 -11.64 10.04
C TRP A 168 11.09 -11.80 8.58
N ARG A 169 12.28 -12.37 8.34
CA ARG A 169 12.74 -12.65 6.97
C ARG A 169 11.84 -13.64 6.24
N SER A 170 11.33 -14.65 6.93
CA SER A 170 10.46 -15.68 6.33
C SER A 170 9.11 -15.13 5.87
N ASN A 171 8.64 -14.01 6.43
CA ASN A 171 7.39 -13.37 6.03
C ASN A 171 7.51 -12.59 4.72
N VAL A 172 8.71 -12.10 4.42
CA VAL A 172 9.04 -11.36 3.19
C VAL A 172 10.41 -11.85 2.68
N ASN A 173 10.41 -13.01 2.02
CA ASN A 173 11.63 -13.71 1.64
C ASN A 173 12.25 -13.19 0.32
N HIS A 174 12.62 -11.91 0.31
CA HIS A 174 13.16 -11.24 -0.88
C HIS A 174 14.49 -10.57 -0.57
N SER A 175 15.60 -11.29 -0.81
CA SER A 175 16.96 -10.77 -0.54
C SER A 175 17.41 -9.73 -1.56
N HIS A 176 16.85 -9.74 -2.77
CA HIS A 176 17.27 -8.87 -3.87
C HIS A 176 17.21 -7.38 -3.50
N LEU A 177 16.19 -6.95 -2.75
CA LEU A 177 16.08 -5.56 -2.31
C LEU A 177 17.24 -5.18 -1.36
N ALA A 178 17.61 -6.07 -0.43
CA ALA A 178 18.72 -5.85 0.49
C ALA A 178 20.07 -5.83 -0.25
N GLU A 179 20.26 -6.69 -1.25
CA GLU A 179 21.47 -6.74 -2.07
C GLU A 179 21.67 -5.44 -2.88
N VAL A 180 20.59 -4.93 -3.51
CA VAL A 180 20.66 -3.75 -4.40
C VAL A 180 20.57 -2.43 -3.63
N LYS A 181 19.90 -2.39 -2.47
CA LYS A 181 19.63 -1.16 -1.70
C LYS A 181 20.26 -1.12 -0.30
N GLY A 182 21.00 -2.15 0.12
CA GLY A 182 21.66 -2.20 1.42
C GLY A 182 22.61 -1.01 1.67
N GLY A 183 23.36 -0.59 0.64
CA GLY A 183 24.24 0.59 0.72
C GLY A 183 23.54 1.94 0.89
N GLN A 184 22.20 1.99 0.82
CA GLN A 184 21.38 3.18 1.06
C GLN A 184 20.67 3.13 2.42
N ASN A 185 20.96 2.13 3.25
CA ASN A 185 20.33 1.92 4.57
C ASN A 185 18.80 1.77 4.48
N TRP A 186 18.30 1.14 3.41
CA TRP A 186 16.86 0.84 3.30
C TRP A 186 16.47 -0.32 4.19
N VAL A 187 17.20 -1.43 4.08
CA VAL A 187 16.97 -2.67 4.82
C VAL A 187 18.29 -3.43 4.93
N HIS A 188 18.52 -4.05 6.09
CA HIS A 188 19.69 -4.87 6.38
C HIS A 188 19.28 -6.22 6.93
N GLU A 189 20.01 -7.27 6.58
CA GLU A 189 19.85 -8.58 7.20
C GLU A 189 20.48 -8.57 8.60
N LYS A 190 19.73 -9.03 9.61
CA LYS A 190 20.20 -9.14 10.99
C LYS A 190 20.03 -10.56 11.51
N ASN A 191 21.15 -11.18 11.88
CA ASN A 191 21.21 -12.53 12.46
C ASN A 191 20.47 -13.60 11.62
N GLN A 192 20.44 -13.47 10.29
CA GLN A 192 19.77 -14.36 9.33
C GLN A 192 18.24 -14.53 9.46
N LEU A 193 17.65 -14.05 10.56
CA LEU A 193 16.23 -14.23 10.90
C LEU A 193 15.38 -12.97 10.69
N LEU A 194 16.01 -11.79 10.74
CA LEU A 194 15.30 -10.51 10.75
C LEU A 194 15.78 -9.59 9.64
N TRP A 195 14.85 -8.85 9.09
CA TRP A 195 15.11 -7.60 8.37
C TRP A 195 15.12 -6.45 9.37
N TRP A 196 16.13 -5.58 9.26
CA TRP A 196 16.27 -4.37 10.07
C TRP A 196 16.17 -3.12 9.19
N PHE A 197 15.33 -2.17 9.61
CA PHE A 197 15.08 -0.91 8.91
C PHE A 197 15.67 0.25 9.74
N PRO A 198 16.83 0.80 9.37
CA PRO A 198 17.45 1.90 10.12
C PRO A 198 16.84 3.28 9.81
N GLY A 199 15.79 3.34 9.00
CA GLY A 199 15.16 4.59 8.58
C GLY A 199 15.91 5.34 7.48
N GLY A 200 16.84 4.69 6.79
CA GLY A 200 17.56 5.28 5.68
C GLY A 200 16.73 5.31 4.38
N GLY A 201 17.25 6.06 3.41
CA GLY A 201 16.66 6.25 2.10
C GLY A 201 17.67 6.85 1.11
N THR A 202 17.33 6.89 -0.17
CA THR A 202 18.27 7.37 -1.20
C THR A 202 18.76 8.80 -0.96
N HIS A 203 17.86 9.70 -0.52
CA HIS A 203 18.16 11.11 -0.22
C HIS A 203 18.34 11.41 1.28
N PHE A 204 18.21 10.40 2.13
CA PHE A 204 18.33 10.52 3.58
C PHE A 204 19.08 9.30 4.15
N LYS A 205 20.30 9.09 3.64
CA LYS A 205 21.16 7.94 3.98
C LYS A 205 21.53 7.86 5.47
N HIS A 206 21.58 9.03 6.13
CA HIS A 206 21.90 9.18 7.55
C HIS A 206 20.67 9.14 8.47
N GLY A 207 19.47 8.90 7.91
CA GLY A 207 18.22 8.70 8.64
C GLY A 207 17.13 9.69 8.25
N ALA A 208 15.88 9.23 8.32
CA ALA A 208 14.70 10.03 7.98
C ALA A 208 14.48 11.23 8.93
N SER A 209 14.89 11.14 10.20
CA SER A 209 14.72 12.23 11.17
C SER A 209 15.39 13.55 10.74
N GLU A 210 16.67 13.50 10.36
CA GLU A 210 17.42 14.68 9.89
C GLU A 210 16.77 15.28 8.64
N TYR A 211 16.27 14.42 7.75
CA TYR A 211 15.57 14.85 6.55
C TYR A 211 14.24 15.55 6.88
N ILE A 212 13.43 14.99 7.78
CA ILE A 212 12.15 15.57 8.21
C ILE A 212 12.38 16.94 8.89
N GLU A 213 13.37 17.05 9.78
CA GLU A 213 13.74 18.32 10.40
C GLU A 213 14.18 19.35 9.35
N ARG A 214 15.00 18.93 8.38
CA ARG A 214 15.40 19.82 7.28
C ARG A 214 14.19 20.29 6.47
N LEU A 215 13.22 19.42 6.19
CA LEU A 215 12.00 19.82 5.49
C LEU A 215 11.20 20.86 6.30
N GLY A 216 11.07 20.68 7.61
CA GLY A 216 10.40 21.65 8.50
C GLY A 216 11.09 23.02 8.50
N ASN A 217 12.42 23.04 8.53
CA ASN A 217 13.19 24.27 8.44
C ASN A 217 13.05 24.95 7.07
N MET A 218 13.00 24.17 5.99
CA MET A 218 12.81 24.69 4.63
C MET A 218 11.40 25.23 4.37
N THR A 219 10.37 24.72 5.07
CA THR A 219 8.98 25.20 4.92
C THR A 219 8.68 26.43 5.75
N THR A 220 9.22 26.53 6.97
CA THR A 220 8.90 27.62 7.91
C THR A 220 9.94 28.75 7.92
N ASN A 221 11.16 28.52 7.40
CA ASN A 221 12.34 29.37 7.60
C ASN A 221 12.72 29.59 9.09
N GLU A 222 12.17 28.79 9.98
CA GLU A 222 12.46 28.78 11.42
C GLU A 222 12.88 27.37 11.84
N LYS A 223 13.43 27.23 13.06
CA LYS A 223 13.72 25.90 13.60
C LYS A 223 12.40 25.23 13.98
N GLY A 224 12.04 24.17 13.27
CA GLY A 224 10.79 23.45 13.51
C GLY A 224 10.67 22.17 12.71
N ASP A 225 9.70 21.36 13.09
CA ASP A 225 9.31 20.16 12.35
C ASP A 225 8.20 20.47 11.33
N LEU A 226 7.77 19.45 10.59
CA LEU A 226 6.66 19.57 9.64
C LEU A 226 5.32 19.91 10.32
N ARG A 227 5.14 19.56 11.60
CA ARG A 227 3.94 19.93 12.36
C ARG A 227 3.84 21.43 12.56
N SER A 228 4.98 22.07 12.84
CA SER A 228 5.08 23.52 12.97
C SER A 228 4.70 24.24 11.67
N ALA A 229 4.90 23.59 10.51
CA ALA A 229 4.45 24.05 9.20
C ALA A 229 2.96 23.78 8.92
N GLY A 230 2.20 23.21 9.86
CA GLY A 230 0.78 22.89 9.70
C GLY A 230 0.51 21.62 8.88
N VAL A 231 1.48 20.71 8.78
CA VAL A 231 1.33 19.44 8.06
C VAL A 231 0.80 18.36 9.00
N PHE A 232 -0.38 17.82 8.68
CA PHE A 232 -1.02 16.75 9.45
C PHE A 232 -1.27 15.49 8.61
N GLN A 233 -1.48 15.65 7.31
CA GLN A 233 -1.73 14.56 6.36
C GLN A 233 -0.78 14.63 5.16
N VAL A 234 -0.07 13.53 4.90
CA VAL A 234 0.94 13.43 3.85
C VAL A 234 0.60 12.31 2.86
N LEU A 235 0.77 12.60 1.57
CA LEU A 235 0.80 11.58 0.52
C LEU A 235 2.25 11.30 0.13
N ASP A 236 2.75 10.09 0.40
CA ASP A 236 4.14 9.71 0.15
C ASP A 236 4.24 8.85 -1.12
N VAL A 237 4.64 9.49 -2.21
CA VAL A 237 4.66 8.95 -3.57
C VAL A 237 5.98 8.24 -3.83
N GLY A 238 5.92 6.98 -4.28
CA GLY A 238 7.11 6.17 -4.51
C GLY A 238 7.89 5.92 -3.22
N CYS A 239 7.15 5.64 -2.14
CA CYS A 239 7.62 5.61 -0.74
C CYS A 239 8.71 4.55 -0.42
N GLY A 240 8.97 3.61 -1.33
CA GLY A 240 9.87 2.50 -1.05
C GLY A 240 9.33 1.63 0.07
N VAL A 241 10.17 1.38 1.08
CA VAL A 241 9.78 0.66 2.31
C VAL A 241 9.04 1.55 3.32
N ALA A 242 8.62 2.76 2.92
CA ALA A 242 7.91 3.75 3.75
C ALA A 242 8.70 4.27 4.97
N SER A 243 10.03 4.38 4.86
CA SER A 243 10.88 4.94 5.93
C SER A 243 10.51 6.37 6.31
N PHE A 244 10.12 7.21 5.34
CA PHE A 244 9.69 8.58 5.62
C PHE A 244 8.43 8.59 6.49
N SER A 245 7.38 7.88 6.05
CA SER A 245 6.14 7.68 6.81
C SER A 245 6.37 7.13 8.22
N ALA A 246 7.21 6.11 8.38
CA ALA A 246 7.52 5.52 9.69
C ALA A 246 8.04 6.53 10.73
N TYR A 247 8.80 7.53 10.27
CA TYR A 247 9.41 8.56 11.12
C TYR A 247 8.55 9.82 11.26
N LEU A 248 7.43 9.90 10.53
CA LEU A 248 6.39 10.91 10.72
C LEU A 248 5.38 10.51 11.82
N LEU A 249 5.23 9.21 12.11
CA LEU A 249 4.32 8.70 13.14
C LEU A 249 4.56 9.32 14.54
N PRO A 250 5.81 9.48 15.04
CA PRO A 250 6.05 10.15 16.32
C PRO A 250 5.65 11.63 16.36
N LEU A 251 5.49 12.26 15.18
CA LEU A 251 5.02 13.63 15.04
C LEU A 251 3.50 13.72 14.90
N ASP A 252 2.77 12.60 15.06
CA ASP A 252 1.31 12.53 14.87
C ASP A 252 0.86 12.97 13.46
N ILE A 253 1.72 12.74 12.45
CA ILE A 253 1.42 13.01 11.04
C ILE A 253 0.93 11.73 10.38
N GLU A 254 -0.30 11.75 9.91
CA GLU A 254 -0.89 10.64 9.15
C GLU A 254 -0.35 10.64 7.72
N THR A 255 0.07 9.46 7.26
CA THR A 255 0.68 9.34 5.94
C THR A 255 0.08 8.19 5.17
N MET A 256 -0.31 8.46 3.93
CA MET A 256 -0.66 7.43 2.97
C MET A 256 0.53 7.21 2.03
N SER A 257 1.24 6.09 2.23
CA SER A 257 2.38 5.72 1.39
C SER A 257 1.95 4.83 0.24
N PHE A 258 2.40 5.11 -0.98
CA PHE A 258 2.16 4.18 -2.09
C PHE A 258 3.32 4.10 -3.06
N ALA A 259 3.37 2.99 -3.78
CA ALA A 259 4.30 2.73 -4.85
C ALA A 259 3.68 1.69 -5.80
N PRO A 260 4.03 1.72 -7.10
CA PRO A 260 3.65 0.66 -8.01
C PRO A 260 4.32 -0.65 -7.61
N LYS A 261 3.75 -1.77 -8.06
CA LYS A 261 4.45 -3.06 -8.01
C LYS A 261 5.52 -3.05 -9.11
N ASP A 262 6.77 -2.79 -8.73
CA ASP A 262 7.90 -2.71 -9.68
C ASP A 262 8.80 -3.95 -9.63
N SER A 263 9.81 -3.96 -10.51
CA SER A 263 10.77 -5.07 -10.65
C SER A 263 11.64 -5.32 -9.40
N HIS A 264 11.62 -4.44 -8.40
CA HIS A 264 12.38 -4.63 -7.17
C HIS A 264 11.57 -5.39 -6.10
N GLU A 265 10.31 -5.73 -6.40
CA GLU A 265 9.36 -6.54 -5.64
C GLU A 265 9.22 -6.17 -4.14
N ASN A 266 7.98 -6.03 -3.65
CA ASN A 266 7.66 -6.15 -2.21
C ASN A 266 8.10 -5.00 -1.29
N GLN A 267 8.41 -3.82 -1.85
CA GLN A 267 8.64 -2.60 -1.07
C GLN A 267 7.44 -2.23 -0.18
N ILE A 268 6.22 -2.26 -0.76
CA ILE A 268 4.97 -2.00 -0.02
C ILE A 268 4.65 -3.13 0.97
N GLN A 269 5.00 -4.38 0.64
CA GLN A 269 4.84 -5.50 1.58
C GLN A 269 5.67 -5.28 2.85
N PHE A 270 6.91 -4.80 2.72
CA PHE A 270 7.70 -4.41 3.90
C PHE A 270 7.05 -3.31 4.72
N ALA A 271 6.51 -2.26 4.08
CA ALA A 271 5.82 -1.19 4.79
C ALA A 271 4.62 -1.72 5.59
N LEU A 272 3.78 -2.55 4.96
CA LEU A 272 2.63 -3.19 5.60
C LEU A 272 3.04 -4.14 6.73
N GLU A 273 4.11 -4.93 6.53
CA GLU A 273 4.61 -5.87 7.53
C GLU A 273 5.18 -5.15 8.77
N ARG A 274 5.78 -3.97 8.57
CA ARG A 274 6.24 -3.07 9.64
C ARG A 274 5.10 -2.36 10.39
N GLY A 275 3.88 -2.46 9.89
CA GLY A 275 2.71 -1.77 10.44
C GLY A 275 2.59 -0.31 10.04
N ILE A 276 3.01 0.05 8.82
CA ILE A 276 2.93 1.39 8.25
C ILE A 276 1.85 1.43 7.18
N GLY A 277 1.01 2.47 7.19
CA GLY A 277 -0.06 2.64 6.22
C GLY A 277 0.45 2.75 4.79
N ALA A 278 0.15 1.76 3.96
CA ALA A 278 0.61 1.72 2.59
C ALA A 278 -0.36 1.00 1.63
N MET A 279 -0.27 1.31 0.34
CA MET A 279 -1.08 0.68 -0.72
C MET A 279 -0.29 0.58 -2.02
N ILE A 280 -0.64 -0.38 -2.87
CA ILE A 280 -0.12 -0.44 -4.23
C ILE A 280 -0.95 0.49 -5.11
N SER A 281 -0.29 1.49 -5.69
CA SER A 281 -0.90 2.44 -6.62
C SER A 281 0.16 3.10 -7.48
N ALA A 282 -0.25 3.70 -8.60
CA ALA A 282 0.63 4.38 -9.54
C ALA A 282 -0.02 5.66 -10.06
N PHE A 283 0.82 6.63 -10.43
CA PHE A 283 0.41 7.76 -11.26
C PHE A 283 0.55 7.36 -12.74
N ALA A 284 -0.56 7.36 -13.47
CA ALA A 284 -0.57 7.10 -14.91
C ALA A 284 -1.72 7.86 -15.61
N THR A 285 -2.89 7.25 -15.80
CA THR A 285 -4.00 7.84 -16.57
C THR A 285 -5.28 8.03 -15.76
N LYS A 286 -5.42 7.36 -14.61
CA LYS A 286 -6.58 7.50 -13.70
C LYS A 286 -6.28 8.33 -12.46
N GLN A 287 -7.26 9.09 -11.99
CA GLN A 287 -7.20 9.81 -10.72
C GLN A 287 -6.90 8.83 -9.57
N LEU A 288 -6.16 9.30 -8.57
CA LEU A 288 -6.01 8.56 -7.33
C LEU A 288 -7.35 8.54 -6.59
N PRO A 289 -7.69 7.45 -5.88
CA PRO A 289 -9.01 7.22 -5.28
C PRO A 289 -9.22 8.03 -3.98
N TYR A 290 -8.74 9.28 -3.96
CA TYR A 290 -8.85 10.22 -2.87
C TYR A 290 -9.65 11.46 -3.33
N PRO A 291 -10.42 12.09 -2.43
CA PRO A 291 -11.15 13.31 -2.76
C PRO A 291 -10.21 14.48 -3.01
N SER A 292 -10.73 15.56 -3.59
CA SER A 292 -9.97 16.81 -3.72
C SER A 292 -9.64 17.38 -2.33
N ASN A 293 -8.53 18.12 -2.20
CA ASN A 293 -8.11 18.76 -0.95
C ASN A 293 -7.92 17.77 0.23
N SER A 294 -7.33 16.61 -0.04
CA SER A 294 -7.09 15.52 0.92
C SER A 294 -5.82 15.70 1.77
N PHE A 295 -4.75 16.27 1.22
CA PHE A 295 -3.43 16.23 1.84
C PHE A 295 -2.84 17.63 2.06
N ASP A 296 -2.12 17.81 3.17
CA ASP A 296 -1.39 19.05 3.48
C ASP A 296 -0.01 19.04 2.78
N MET A 297 0.52 17.86 2.47
CA MET A 297 1.77 17.70 1.75
C MET A 297 1.75 16.49 0.81
N VAL A 298 2.30 16.66 -0.38
CA VAL A 298 2.66 15.55 -1.27
C VAL A 298 4.18 15.46 -1.36
N HIS A 299 4.72 14.32 -0.96
CA HIS A 299 6.16 14.06 -0.91
C HIS A 299 6.56 13.08 -2.00
N CYS A 300 7.59 13.42 -2.77
CA CYS A 300 8.26 12.53 -3.71
C CYS A 300 9.77 12.61 -3.48
N SER A 301 10.37 11.49 -3.05
CA SER A 301 11.83 11.33 -2.98
C SER A 301 12.28 10.24 -3.95
N ARG A 302 12.80 10.64 -5.11
CA ARG A 302 13.24 9.73 -6.18
C ARG A 302 12.14 8.75 -6.60
N CYS A 303 10.90 9.24 -6.63
CA CYS A 303 9.70 8.43 -6.85
C CYS A 303 9.52 7.88 -8.28
N ARG A 304 10.44 8.20 -9.22
CA ARG A 304 10.39 7.79 -10.64
C ARG A 304 9.09 8.19 -11.35
N VAL A 305 8.54 9.35 -10.98
CA VAL A 305 7.40 9.97 -11.64
C VAL A 305 7.90 11.16 -12.46
N ASP A 306 7.58 11.16 -13.75
CA ASP A 306 7.96 12.20 -14.69
C ASP A 306 6.90 13.33 -14.69
N TRP A 307 6.92 14.13 -13.62
CA TRP A 307 5.94 15.19 -13.33
C TRP A 307 5.76 16.25 -14.44
N HIS A 308 6.75 16.40 -15.33
CA HIS A 308 6.78 17.41 -16.39
C HIS A 308 6.16 16.93 -17.70
N GLU A 309 5.97 15.62 -17.87
CA GLU A 309 5.45 15.05 -19.11
C GLU A 309 3.93 15.27 -19.26
N ASN A 310 3.43 15.09 -20.48
CA ASN A 310 2.00 15.16 -20.79
C ASN A 310 1.34 16.45 -20.28
N ASP A 311 2.00 17.59 -20.51
CA ASP A 311 1.54 18.92 -20.06
C ASP A 311 1.36 19.01 -18.53
N GLY A 312 2.11 18.22 -17.77
CA GLY A 312 2.05 18.20 -16.31
C GLY A 312 0.73 17.67 -15.76
N ILE A 313 0.03 16.78 -16.48
CA ILE A 313 -1.24 16.19 -16.02
C ILE A 313 -1.14 15.57 -14.62
N LEU A 314 0.02 14.96 -14.29
CA LEU A 314 0.26 14.37 -12.97
C LEU A 314 0.38 15.45 -11.87
N LEU A 315 0.97 16.61 -12.20
CA LEU A 315 1.01 17.75 -11.29
C LEU A 315 -0.38 18.37 -11.09
N LYS A 316 -1.23 18.34 -12.11
CA LYS A 316 -2.64 18.77 -12.02
C LYS A 316 -3.45 17.84 -11.11
N GLU A 317 -3.19 16.53 -11.14
CA GLU A 317 -3.75 15.59 -10.16
C GLU A 317 -3.24 15.87 -8.74
N VAL A 318 -1.94 16.16 -8.56
CA VAL A 318 -1.42 16.60 -7.25
C VAL A 318 -2.11 17.89 -6.81
N ASN A 319 -2.34 18.84 -7.71
CA ASN A 319 -3.07 20.07 -7.41
C ASN A 319 -4.50 19.80 -6.94
N ARG A 320 -5.20 18.81 -7.50
CA ARG A 320 -6.52 18.38 -7.02
C ARG A 320 -6.46 17.85 -5.59
N LEU A 321 -5.45 17.04 -5.29
CA LEU A 321 -5.29 16.35 -4.00
C LEU A 321 -4.77 17.24 -2.88
N LEU A 322 -3.95 18.24 -3.20
CA LEU A 322 -3.29 19.11 -2.24
C LEU A 322 -4.23 20.21 -1.75
N ARG A 323 -4.32 20.41 -0.44
CA ARG A 323 -5.08 21.51 0.18
C ARG A 323 -4.49 22.87 -0.18
N LEU A 324 -5.29 23.93 -0.03
CA LEU A 324 -4.77 25.29 -0.10
C LEU A 324 -3.66 25.51 0.94
N ASN A 325 -2.60 26.20 0.53
CA ASN A 325 -1.37 26.37 1.29
C ASN A 325 -0.63 25.07 1.62
N GLY A 326 -1.01 23.94 1.00
CA GLY A 326 -0.28 22.70 1.11
C GLY A 326 1.04 22.72 0.33
N TYR A 327 1.90 21.76 0.63
CA TYR A 327 3.27 21.69 0.13
C TYR A 327 3.48 20.54 -0.86
N PHE A 328 4.18 20.82 -1.97
CA PHE A 328 4.75 19.77 -2.82
C PHE A 328 6.25 19.70 -2.60
N VAL A 329 6.73 18.56 -2.11
CA VAL A 329 8.15 18.32 -1.82
C VAL A 329 8.74 17.36 -2.84
N TYR A 330 9.71 17.83 -3.60
CA TYR A 330 10.38 17.07 -4.66
C TYR A 330 11.88 16.96 -4.37
N SER A 331 12.29 15.75 -4.00
CA SER A 331 13.70 15.39 -3.79
C SER A 331 14.13 14.44 -4.90
N ALA A 332 14.70 14.96 -5.98
CA ALA A 332 15.09 14.17 -7.15
C ALA A 332 16.16 14.88 -7.99
N PRO A 333 16.84 14.17 -8.91
CA PRO A 333 17.92 14.74 -9.71
C PRO A 333 17.62 16.09 -10.40
N PRO A 334 16.44 16.32 -11.03
CA PRO A 334 16.14 17.63 -11.62
C PRO A 334 16.22 18.81 -10.64
N ALA A 335 16.01 18.56 -9.34
CA ALA A 335 16.06 19.61 -8.33
C ALA A 335 17.47 20.15 -8.07
N TYR A 336 18.56 19.46 -8.44
CA TYR A 336 19.92 19.88 -8.08
C TYR A 336 21.01 19.57 -9.09
N ARG A 337 20.78 18.64 -10.02
CA ARG A 337 21.75 18.29 -11.06
C ARG A 337 21.71 19.30 -12.20
N LYS A 338 22.89 19.56 -12.77
CA LYS A 338 23.09 20.50 -13.88
C LYS A 338 23.58 19.81 -15.17
N ASP A 339 23.77 18.49 -15.13
CA ASP A 339 24.13 17.64 -16.25
C ASP A 339 22.89 17.11 -16.99
N LYS A 340 23.11 16.57 -18.19
CA LYS A 340 22.06 15.94 -19.03
C LYS A 340 20.90 16.90 -19.31
N ASP A 341 19.69 16.34 -19.36
CA ASP A 341 18.40 16.97 -19.57
C ASP A 341 17.76 17.52 -18.27
N PHE A 342 18.40 17.34 -17.10
CA PHE A 342 17.85 17.81 -15.82
C PHE A 342 17.53 19.30 -15.76
N PRO A 343 18.34 20.21 -16.35
CA PRO A 343 17.98 21.63 -16.42
C PRO A 343 16.69 21.88 -17.21
N GLU A 344 16.52 21.22 -18.35
CA GLU A 344 15.32 21.37 -19.19
C GLU A 344 14.07 20.83 -18.49
N ILE A 345 14.20 19.66 -17.84
CA ILE A 345 13.13 19.08 -17.02
C ILE A 345 12.75 20.05 -15.89
N TRP A 346 13.74 20.62 -15.22
CA TRP A 346 13.52 21.60 -14.14
C TRP A 346 12.78 22.84 -14.65
N ASP A 347 13.19 23.40 -15.79
CA ASP A 347 12.55 24.59 -16.36
C ASP A 347 11.10 24.31 -16.77
N LYS A 348 10.81 23.13 -17.32
CA LYS A 348 9.43 22.68 -17.59
C LYS A 348 8.61 22.59 -16.31
N LEU A 349 9.15 21.99 -15.24
CA LEU A 349 8.46 21.88 -13.95
C LEU A 349 8.15 23.26 -13.37
N VAL A 350 9.10 24.19 -13.39
CA VAL A 350 8.89 25.56 -12.89
C VAL A 350 7.86 26.29 -13.73
N THR A 351 7.88 26.11 -15.06
CA THR A 351 6.90 26.73 -15.97
C THR A 351 5.48 26.24 -15.67
N ILE A 352 5.28 24.92 -15.59
CA ILE A 352 3.98 24.30 -15.31
C ILE A 352 3.47 24.72 -13.92
N THR A 353 4.32 24.61 -12.89
CA THR A 353 3.93 24.97 -11.52
C THR A 353 3.60 26.46 -11.37
N SER A 354 4.34 27.34 -12.07
CA SER A 354 4.03 28.78 -12.11
C SER A 354 2.72 29.07 -12.83
N ALA A 355 2.43 28.37 -13.93
CA ALA A 355 1.13 28.48 -14.63
C ALA A 355 -0.04 28.03 -13.74
N MET A 356 0.17 27.07 -12.83
CA MET A 356 -0.80 26.68 -11.79
C MET A 356 -0.76 27.57 -10.53
N CYS A 357 -0.02 28.68 -10.55
CA CYS A 357 0.10 29.64 -9.43
C CYS A 357 0.72 29.06 -8.16
N TRP A 358 1.58 28.05 -8.29
CA TRP A 358 2.38 27.55 -7.18
C TRP A 358 3.62 28.41 -7.01
N LYS A 359 4.03 28.62 -5.75
CA LYS A 359 5.24 29.37 -5.43
C LYS A 359 6.34 28.42 -4.95
N LEU A 360 7.49 28.44 -5.60
CA LEU A 360 8.70 27.79 -5.11
C LEU A 360 9.23 28.55 -3.89
N ILE A 361 9.25 27.92 -2.71
CA ILE A 361 9.67 28.55 -1.46
C ILE A 361 11.07 28.15 -1.02
N ALA A 362 11.53 26.95 -1.40
CA ALA A 362 12.85 26.47 -1.05
C ALA A 362 13.43 25.57 -2.14
N ARG A 363 14.75 25.66 -2.34
CA ARG A 363 15.54 24.74 -3.16
C ARG A 363 16.92 24.58 -2.52
N GLN A 364 17.08 23.55 -1.69
CA GLN A 364 18.28 23.33 -0.87
C GLN A 364 18.61 21.84 -0.79
N VAL A 365 19.90 21.48 -0.71
CA VAL A 365 20.38 20.12 -0.39
C VAL A 365 19.61 19.00 -1.11
N GLN A 366 19.45 19.14 -2.43
CA GLN A 366 18.77 18.17 -3.32
C GLN A 366 17.24 18.15 -3.29
N THR A 367 16.62 19.06 -2.54
CA THR A 367 15.16 19.13 -2.37
C THR A 367 14.63 20.48 -2.82
N ALA A 368 13.48 20.47 -3.49
CA ALA A 368 12.69 21.65 -3.80
C ALA A 368 11.30 21.55 -3.16
N ILE A 369 10.77 22.68 -2.69
CA ILE A 369 9.46 22.78 -2.05
C ILE A 369 8.66 23.89 -2.69
N TRP A 370 7.46 23.56 -3.15
CA TRP A 370 6.44 24.50 -3.61
C TRP A 370 5.31 24.58 -2.61
N VAL A 371 4.64 25.73 -2.57
CA VAL A 371 3.37 25.93 -1.87
C VAL A 371 2.27 26.24 -2.88
N LYS A 372 1.12 25.56 -2.77
CA LYS A 372 -0.08 25.84 -3.56
C LYS A 372 -0.76 27.08 -2.98
N GLN A 373 -0.61 28.23 -3.65
CA GLN A 373 -1.13 29.50 -3.15
C GLN A 373 -2.65 29.61 -3.34
N GLU A 374 -3.30 30.30 -2.40
CA GLU A 374 -4.69 30.73 -2.54
C GLU A 374 -4.75 32.00 -3.40
N ASN A 375 -4.67 31.85 -4.72
CA ASN A 375 -4.72 32.98 -5.66
C ASN A 375 -5.57 32.63 -6.90
N ASN A 376 -6.89 32.66 -6.74
CA ASN A 376 -7.83 32.44 -7.83
C ASN A 376 -7.66 33.47 -8.97
N SER A 377 -7.28 34.72 -8.65
CA SER A 377 -7.01 35.74 -9.68
C SER A 377 -5.83 35.38 -10.58
N CYS A 378 -4.76 34.80 -10.01
CA CYS A 378 -3.63 34.31 -10.79
C CYS A 378 -4.07 33.18 -11.73
N LEU A 379 -4.87 32.21 -11.24
CA LEU A 379 -5.34 31.10 -12.06
C LEU A 379 -6.23 31.57 -13.20
N GLN A 380 -7.12 32.54 -12.95
CA GLN A 380 -7.96 33.15 -13.99
C GLN A 380 -7.12 33.88 -15.04
N GLN A 381 -6.16 34.72 -14.62
CA GLN A 381 -5.27 35.44 -15.53
C GLN A 381 -4.44 34.47 -16.39
N ASN A 382 -3.89 33.42 -15.79
CA ASN A 382 -3.12 32.41 -16.51
C ASN A 382 -4.02 31.61 -17.48
N ALA A 383 -5.29 31.39 -17.14
CA ALA A 383 -6.25 30.76 -18.03
C ALA A 383 -6.62 31.66 -19.23
N ASP A 384 -6.81 32.96 -19.01
CA ASP A 384 -7.05 33.94 -20.08
C ASP A 384 -5.86 34.01 -21.05
N GLN A 385 -4.64 33.83 -20.54
CA GLN A 385 -3.41 33.74 -21.33
C GLN A 385 -3.17 32.35 -21.96
N GLN A 386 -4.10 31.41 -21.80
CA GLN A 386 -4.01 30.03 -22.30
C GLN A 386 -2.80 29.25 -21.74
N LEU A 387 -2.26 29.64 -20.58
CA LEU A 387 -1.17 28.95 -19.90
C LEU A 387 -1.66 27.74 -19.09
N VAL A 388 -2.93 27.74 -18.66
CA VAL A 388 -3.57 26.65 -17.93
C VAL A 388 -5.04 26.53 -18.32
N LYS A 389 -5.59 25.33 -18.35
CA LYS A 389 -7.02 25.10 -18.58
C LYS A 389 -7.77 25.00 -17.25
N LEU A 390 -8.91 25.67 -17.13
CA LEU A 390 -9.82 25.50 -15.98
C LEU A 390 -10.77 24.30 -16.20
N CYS A 391 -11.12 23.62 -15.12
CA CYS A 391 -12.07 22.49 -15.17
C CYS A 391 -13.53 22.98 -15.25
N ASP A 392 -14.35 22.26 -16.03
CA ASP A 392 -15.78 22.54 -16.16
C ASP A 392 -16.56 22.00 -14.95
N SER A 393 -16.71 22.81 -13.90
CA SER A 393 -17.32 22.47 -12.60
C SER A 393 -16.68 21.26 -11.89
N GLU A 394 -16.76 21.21 -10.54
CA GLU A 394 -16.29 20.02 -9.82
C GLU A 394 -17.31 18.89 -10.00
N SER A 395 -16.87 17.80 -10.63
CA SER A 395 -17.67 16.58 -10.71
C SER A 395 -17.91 16.03 -9.30
N THR A 396 -19.16 15.76 -8.95
CA THR A 396 -19.54 15.10 -7.70
C THR A 396 -19.24 13.59 -7.72
N LEU A 397 -18.78 13.06 -8.86
CA LEU A 397 -18.48 11.65 -9.03
C LEU A 397 -17.26 11.24 -8.19
N PRO A 398 -17.26 10.02 -7.62
CA PRO A 398 -16.08 9.47 -6.97
C PRO A 398 -14.88 9.44 -7.93
N SER A 399 -13.68 9.68 -7.42
CA SER A 399 -12.41 9.59 -8.16
C SER A 399 -12.03 8.14 -8.55
N TRP A 400 -12.94 7.18 -8.44
CA TRP A 400 -12.65 5.76 -8.70
C TRP A 400 -12.71 5.45 -10.19
N LYS A 401 -11.57 5.04 -10.75
CA LYS A 401 -11.38 4.77 -12.19
C LYS A 401 -11.70 5.94 -13.12
N THR A 402 -11.82 7.14 -12.57
CA THR A 402 -12.05 8.37 -13.33
C THR A 402 -10.75 8.77 -14.03
N PRO A 403 -10.76 9.03 -15.35
CA PRO A 403 -9.58 9.54 -16.06
C PRO A 403 -9.08 10.85 -15.44
N MET A 404 -7.76 11.06 -15.43
CA MET A 404 -7.19 12.33 -14.99
C MET A 404 -7.62 13.46 -15.93
N GLY A 405 -8.00 14.60 -15.36
CA GLY A 405 -8.32 15.80 -16.12
C GLY A 405 -7.06 16.61 -16.38
N ASN A 406 -6.86 17.05 -17.63
CA ASN A 406 -5.81 18.03 -17.94
C ASN A 406 -6.29 19.47 -17.70
N CYS A 407 -6.76 19.75 -16.47
CA CYS A 407 -7.30 21.04 -16.07
C CYS A 407 -7.08 21.30 -14.57
N VAL A 408 -7.28 22.54 -14.13
CA VAL A 408 -7.19 22.98 -12.73
C VAL A 408 -8.52 23.57 -12.29
N SER A 409 -9.06 23.08 -11.17
CA SER A 409 -10.28 23.65 -10.56
C SER A 409 -9.95 24.94 -9.81
N LEU A 410 -10.85 25.92 -9.89
CA LEU A 410 -10.81 27.09 -9.01
C LEU A 410 -11.11 26.66 -7.58
N SER A 411 -10.42 27.25 -6.62
CA SER A 411 -10.61 26.89 -5.22
C SER A 411 -11.83 27.61 -4.66
N ASN A 412 -12.85 26.85 -4.27
CA ASN A 412 -13.98 27.38 -3.52
C ASN A 412 -13.60 27.46 -2.04
N ASN A 413 -13.46 28.67 -1.47
CA ASN A 413 -13.17 29.01 -0.07
C ASN A 413 -12.90 27.79 0.84
N SER A 414 -11.70 27.23 0.78
CA SER A 414 -11.36 26.12 1.66
C SER A 414 -11.16 26.67 3.06
N LYS A 415 -12.02 26.29 4.01
CA LYS A 415 -11.85 26.69 5.41
C LYS A 415 -10.58 26.09 5.96
N LYS A 416 -9.82 26.90 6.71
CA LYS A 416 -8.65 26.43 7.45
C LYS A 416 -9.12 25.41 8.48
N LEU A 417 -8.76 24.14 8.28
CA LEU A 417 -9.07 23.08 9.23
C LEU A 417 -8.25 23.26 10.52
N PRO A 418 -8.82 22.93 11.69
CA PRO A 418 -8.10 22.95 12.96
C PRO A 418 -6.99 21.88 12.98
N PRO A 419 -6.11 21.82 13.99
CA PRO A 419 -5.17 20.71 14.15
C PRO A 419 -5.87 19.34 14.20
N ARG A 420 -5.22 18.28 13.70
CA ARG A 420 -5.80 16.92 13.60
C ARG A 420 -6.52 16.42 14.86
N PRO A 421 -6.01 16.58 16.10
CA PRO A 421 -6.72 16.09 17.29
C PRO A 421 -8.11 16.70 17.46
N GLN A 422 -8.31 17.95 17.05
CA GLN A 422 -9.60 18.63 17.11
C GLN A 422 -10.52 18.19 15.96
N ARG A 423 -9.96 17.92 14.77
CA ARG A 423 -10.72 17.45 13.59
C ARG A 423 -11.51 16.15 13.83
N LEU A 424 -11.05 15.30 14.76
CA LEU A 424 -11.71 14.03 15.06
C LEU A 424 -13.11 14.21 15.65
N SER A 425 -13.37 15.32 16.34
CA SER A 425 -14.61 15.59 17.06
C SER A 425 -15.32 16.87 16.60
N GLU A 426 -14.70 17.69 15.77
CA GLU A 426 -15.28 18.94 15.26
C GLU A 426 -16.03 18.71 13.94
N TYR A 427 -17.29 19.13 13.92
CA TYR A 427 -18.12 19.08 12.71
C TYR A 427 -17.64 20.12 11.70
N SER A 428 -17.32 19.68 10.48
CA SER A 428 -17.02 20.58 9.38
C SER A 428 -18.29 20.98 8.62
N GLN A 429 -18.44 22.27 8.30
CA GLN A 429 -19.57 22.75 7.51
C GLN A 429 -19.59 22.21 6.06
N SER A 430 -18.46 21.72 5.55
CA SER A 430 -18.39 20.98 4.27
C SER A 430 -19.28 19.74 4.28
N LEU A 431 -19.55 19.14 5.45
CA LEU A 431 -20.40 17.96 5.58
C LEU A 431 -21.87 18.23 5.22
N ALA A 432 -22.32 19.47 5.34
CA ALA A 432 -23.66 19.86 4.93
C ALA A 432 -23.88 19.67 3.42
N THR A 433 -22.83 19.80 2.59
CA THR A 433 -22.95 19.63 1.13
C THR A 433 -23.20 18.19 0.72
N ILE A 434 -22.86 17.23 1.59
CA ILE A 434 -23.12 15.79 1.42
C ILE A 434 -24.32 15.32 2.26
N GLY A 435 -25.12 16.24 2.80
CA GLY A 435 -26.34 15.93 3.54
C GLY A 435 -26.11 15.34 4.94
N VAL A 436 -24.97 15.64 5.56
CA VAL A 436 -24.66 15.24 6.94
C VAL A 436 -24.76 16.46 7.83
N ASP A 437 -25.71 16.46 8.76
CA ASP A 437 -25.86 17.51 9.77
C ASP A 437 -25.02 17.23 11.02
N HIS A 438 -25.03 18.20 11.93
CA HIS A 438 -24.25 18.15 13.17
C HIS A 438 -24.71 17.02 14.10
N GLU A 439 -26.01 16.76 14.19
CA GLU A 439 -26.56 15.71 15.06
C GLU A 439 -26.15 14.32 14.57
N LYS A 440 -26.26 14.07 13.26
CA LYS A 440 -25.85 12.82 12.63
C LYS A 440 -24.35 12.55 12.81
N PHE A 441 -23.51 13.57 12.67
CA PHE A 441 -22.07 13.45 12.88
C PHE A 441 -21.71 13.09 14.33
N LEU A 442 -22.34 13.75 15.31
CA LEU A 442 -22.11 13.47 16.72
C LEU A 442 -22.64 12.08 17.11
N SER A 443 -23.83 11.72 16.63
CA SER A 443 -24.43 10.41 16.86
C SER A 443 -23.54 9.28 16.33
N ASP A 444 -23.01 9.40 15.11
CA ASP A 444 -22.05 8.43 14.55
C ASP A 444 -20.81 8.28 15.43
N THR A 445 -20.24 9.41 15.89
CA THR A 445 -19.03 9.41 16.71
C THR A 445 -19.26 8.74 18.07
N ILE A 446 -20.35 9.07 18.76
CA ILE A 446 -20.69 8.49 20.07
C ILE A 446 -21.00 7.00 19.94
N TYR A 447 -21.79 6.64 18.92
CA TYR A 447 -22.14 5.26 18.63
C TYR A 447 -20.88 4.39 18.46
N TRP A 448 -19.96 4.79 17.57
CA TRP A 448 -18.75 3.99 17.33
C TRP A 448 -17.81 3.94 18.53
N GLN A 449 -17.74 5.01 19.33
CA GLN A 449 -16.97 4.97 20.58
C GLN A 449 -17.46 3.89 21.55
N ASP A 450 -18.76 3.67 21.63
CA ASP A 450 -19.33 2.63 22.48
C ASP A 450 -19.14 1.23 21.88
N GLN A 451 -19.47 1.08 20.59
CA GLN A 451 -19.37 -0.22 19.90
C GLN A 451 -17.94 -0.76 19.86
N VAL A 452 -16.94 0.09 19.63
CA VAL A 452 -15.53 -0.33 19.65
C VAL A 452 -15.11 -0.84 21.03
N ARG A 453 -15.61 -0.26 22.13
CA ARG A 453 -15.33 -0.78 23.48
C ARG A 453 -15.91 -2.17 23.69
N HIS A 454 -17.11 -2.43 23.15
CA HIS A 454 -17.70 -3.77 23.19
C HIS A 454 -16.87 -4.77 22.36
N TYR A 455 -16.48 -4.39 21.14
CA TYR A 455 -15.64 -5.23 20.28
C TYR A 455 -14.31 -5.60 20.95
N TRP A 456 -13.63 -4.63 21.58
CA TRP A 456 -12.35 -4.88 22.24
C TRP A 456 -12.50 -5.86 23.42
N ARG A 457 -13.60 -5.75 24.18
CA ARG A 457 -13.94 -6.70 25.26
C ARG A 457 -14.23 -8.10 24.73
N LEU A 458 -14.97 -8.22 23.62
CA LEU A 458 -15.30 -9.52 23.01
C LEU A 458 -14.07 -10.21 22.42
N MET A 459 -13.19 -9.46 21.75
CA MET A 459 -11.96 -10.00 21.18
C MET A 459 -10.95 -10.42 22.26
N ASN A 460 -11.00 -9.82 23.44
CA ASN A 460 -10.10 -10.07 24.56
C ASN A 460 -8.61 -9.99 24.14
N VAL A 461 -8.27 -8.92 23.43
CA VAL A 461 -6.93 -8.66 22.87
C VAL A 461 -6.18 -7.59 23.67
N GLU A 462 -4.86 -7.69 23.69
CA GLU A 462 -4.00 -6.64 24.25
C GLU A 462 -3.96 -5.41 23.32
N GLU A 463 -3.71 -4.22 23.87
CA GLU A 463 -3.68 -2.95 23.13
C GLU A 463 -2.72 -2.93 21.91
N LYS A 464 -1.66 -3.76 21.93
CA LYS A 464 -0.61 -3.79 20.89
C LYS A 464 -0.71 -5.00 19.96
N GLU A 465 -1.75 -5.81 20.12
CA GLU A 465 -1.95 -7.01 19.30
C GLU A 465 -2.50 -6.67 17.92
N ILE A 466 -3.30 -5.62 17.82
CA ILE A 466 -3.86 -5.10 16.57
C ILE A 466 -3.09 -3.83 16.18
N ARG A 467 -2.67 -3.73 14.92
CA ARG A 467 -2.00 -2.54 14.38
C ARG A 467 -2.60 -2.08 13.06
N ASN A 468 -2.73 -2.99 12.10
CA ASN A 468 -3.24 -2.72 10.76
C ASN A 468 -4.73 -3.02 10.71
N VAL A 469 -5.57 -1.99 10.63
CA VAL A 469 -7.03 -2.14 10.60
C VAL A 469 -7.58 -1.65 9.26
N MET A 470 -8.60 -2.32 8.75
CA MET A 470 -9.36 -1.85 7.60
C MET A 470 -10.83 -1.81 7.95
N ASP A 471 -11.43 -0.63 7.81
CA ASP A 471 -12.86 -0.45 7.83
C ASP A 471 -13.37 -0.52 6.39
N MET A 472 -14.02 -1.62 6.05
CA MET A 472 -14.37 -1.95 4.66
C MET A 472 -15.58 -1.14 4.16
N SER A 473 -16.38 -0.59 5.07
CA SER A 473 -17.51 0.27 4.74
C SER A 473 -17.54 1.45 5.71
N ALA A 474 -16.53 2.30 5.56
CA ALA A 474 -16.39 3.50 6.36
C ALA A 474 -17.42 4.54 5.90
N PHE A 475 -18.31 4.94 6.80
CA PHE A 475 -19.27 6.02 6.54
C PHE A 475 -18.58 7.38 6.75
N LEU A 476 -18.58 7.91 7.99
CA LEU A 476 -17.90 9.15 8.36
C LEU A 476 -16.55 8.91 9.08
N GLY A 477 -16.07 7.67 9.10
CA GLY A 477 -14.84 7.28 9.81
C GLY A 477 -14.97 7.22 11.33
N GLY A 478 -16.19 7.19 11.88
CA GLY A 478 -16.41 7.12 13.34
C GLY A 478 -15.74 5.92 14.01
N PHE A 479 -15.72 4.77 13.34
CA PHE A 479 -14.99 3.57 13.79
C PHE A 479 -13.48 3.84 13.96
N ALA A 480 -12.85 4.48 12.97
CA ALA A 480 -11.44 4.85 13.06
C ALA A 480 -11.16 5.91 14.13
N VAL A 481 -12.07 6.88 14.32
CA VAL A 481 -11.95 7.88 15.39
C VAL A 481 -12.01 7.21 16.76
N ALA A 482 -12.93 6.27 16.98
CA ALA A 482 -13.02 5.53 18.22
C ALA A 482 -11.72 4.75 18.52
N LEU A 483 -11.03 4.28 17.48
CA LEU A 483 -9.77 3.58 17.59
C LEU A 483 -8.53 4.46 17.83
N ASN A 484 -8.65 5.79 17.73
CA ASN A 484 -7.51 6.72 17.81
C ASN A 484 -6.77 6.73 19.17
N THR A 485 -7.34 6.10 20.20
CA THR A 485 -6.68 5.94 21.52
C THR A 485 -5.64 4.80 21.53
N TRP A 486 -5.72 3.87 20.58
CA TRP A 486 -4.77 2.77 20.42
C TRP A 486 -3.75 3.07 19.32
N PRO A 487 -2.56 2.44 19.35
CA PRO A 487 -1.53 2.66 18.34
C PRO A 487 -1.84 1.94 17.02
N VAL A 488 -3.05 2.08 16.50
CA VAL A 488 -3.52 1.47 15.24
C VAL A 488 -3.52 2.50 14.11
N TRP A 489 -3.51 2.02 12.87
CA TRP A 489 -3.84 2.84 11.72
C TRP A 489 -4.99 2.16 10.98
N VAL A 490 -5.90 2.96 10.44
CA VAL A 490 -7.12 2.45 9.82
C VAL A 490 -7.17 2.89 8.37
N MET A 491 -7.22 1.92 7.46
CA MET A 491 -7.62 2.17 6.08
C MET A 491 -9.15 2.27 6.04
N ASN A 492 -9.68 3.49 5.87
CA ASN A 492 -11.13 3.71 5.77
C ASN A 492 -11.57 3.59 4.32
N VAL A 493 -12.36 2.57 3.98
CA VAL A 493 -12.81 2.33 2.61
C VAL A 493 -14.25 2.78 2.45
N VAL A 494 -14.49 3.68 1.50
CA VAL A 494 -15.85 4.08 1.09
C VAL A 494 -16.21 3.31 -0.19
N PRO A 495 -17.19 2.38 -0.16
CA PRO A 495 -17.64 1.69 -1.36
C PRO A 495 -18.15 2.68 -2.41
N VAL A 496 -17.73 2.50 -3.67
CA VAL A 496 -18.03 3.44 -4.77
C VAL A 496 -19.52 3.58 -5.09
N SER A 497 -20.32 2.60 -4.69
CA SER A 497 -21.77 2.56 -4.85
C SER A 497 -22.52 3.21 -3.68
N MET A 498 -21.83 3.64 -2.62
CA MET A 498 -22.40 4.39 -1.51
C MET A 498 -22.26 5.91 -1.74
N ASN A 499 -22.91 6.69 -0.88
CA ASN A 499 -22.76 8.14 -0.88
C ASN A 499 -21.29 8.54 -0.69
N ASN A 500 -20.85 9.56 -1.42
CA ASN A 500 -19.49 10.08 -1.33
C ASN A 500 -19.26 10.78 0.02
N THR A 501 -18.81 10.01 1.01
CA THR A 501 -18.47 10.49 2.36
C THR A 501 -16.96 10.53 2.61
N LEU A 502 -16.13 10.21 1.61
CA LEU A 502 -14.68 10.14 1.81
C LEU A 502 -14.08 11.50 2.12
N SER A 503 -14.63 12.60 1.59
CA SER A 503 -14.25 13.97 1.97
C SER A 503 -14.42 14.20 3.47
N ALA A 504 -15.48 13.67 4.09
CA ALA A 504 -15.70 13.76 5.53
C ALA A 504 -14.60 13.09 6.35
N ILE A 505 -14.15 11.92 5.90
CA ILE A 505 -13.06 11.16 6.55
C ILE A 505 -11.77 11.99 6.51
N TYR A 506 -11.46 12.62 5.37
CA TYR A 506 -10.28 13.48 5.23
C TYR A 506 -10.38 14.78 6.03
N ASP A 507 -11.57 15.39 6.12
CA ASP A 507 -11.82 16.58 6.95
C ASP A 507 -11.62 16.27 8.44
N ARG A 508 -11.86 15.03 8.88
CA ARG A 508 -11.54 14.53 10.24
C ARG A 508 -10.05 14.25 10.46
N GLY A 509 -9.21 14.37 9.43
CA GLY A 509 -7.77 14.09 9.52
C GLY A 509 -7.43 12.59 9.46
N LEU A 510 -8.32 11.76 8.91
CA LEU A 510 -8.12 10.33 8.71
C LEU A 510 -7.71 10.02 7.26
N VAL A 511 -7.23 8.81 7.00
CA VAL A 511 -6.86 8.32 5.66
C VAL A 511 -7.88 7.30 5.18
N GLY A 512 -8.24 7.37 3.90
CA GLY A 512 -9.15 6.41 3.30
C GLY A 512 -9.06 6.35 1.79
N THR A 513 -9.84 5.47 1.17
CA THR A 513 -9.87 5.30 -0.28
C THR A 513 -11.26 4.92 -0.77
N PHE A 514 -11.60 5.30 -2.00
CA PHE A 514 -12.69 4.65 -2.71
C PHE A 514 -12.27 3.26 -3.16
N HIS A 515 -13.23 2.33 -3.15
CA HIS A 515 -13.03 0.99 -3.69
C HIS A 515 -14.36 0.34 -4.09
N ASP A 516 -14.31 -0.58 -5.04
CA ASP A 516 -15.41 -1.51 -5.31
C ASP A 516 -15.01 -2.91 -4.83
N TRP A 517 -15.70 -3.43 -3.80
CA TRP A 517 -15.45 -4.74 -3.22
C TRP A 517 -15.76 -5.91 -4.15
N CYS A 518 -16.36 -5.65 -5.32
CA CYS A 518 -16.42 -6.62 -6.41
C CYS A 518 -15.11 -6.78 -7.18
N GLU A 519 -14.06 -6.05 -6.79
CA GLU A 519 -12.72 -6.24 -7.30
C GLU A 519 -11.72 -6.42 -6.15
N PRO A 520 -10.67 -7.24 -6.32
CA PRO A 520 -9.65 -7.44 -5.27
C PRO A 520 -8.94 -6.13 -4.89
N PHE A 521 -8.72 -5.84 -3.62
CA PHE A 521 -8.07 -4.62 -3.14
C PHE A 521 -6.56 -4.60 -3.51
N SER A 522 -6.02 -3.42 -3.82
CA SER A 522 -4.60 -3.25 -4.21
C SER A 522 -3.65 -3.32 -3.02
N THR A 523 -3.59 -4.47 -2.36
CA THR A 523 -2.72 -4.76 -1.21
C THR A 523 -2.14 -6.16 -1.29
N TYR A 524 -1.04 -6.39 -0.57
CA TYR A 524 -0.46 -7.72 -0.41
C TYR A 524 -1.35 -8.63 0.44
N PRO A 525 -1.30 -9.96 0.25
CA PRO A 525 -1.96 -10.88 1.17
C PRO A 525 -1.41 -10.75 2.60
N ARG A 526 -2.25 -11.01 3.61
CA ARG A 526 -1.87 -10.99 5.04
C ARG A 526 -1.33 -9.64 5.50
N SER A 527 -2.02 -8.57 5.15
CA SER A 527 -1.63 -7.19 5.47
C SER A 527 -2.36 -6.62 6.69
N TYR A 528 -3.55 -7.10 7.02
CA TYR A 528 -4.39 -6.52 8.09
C TYR A 528 -4.56 -7.49 9.26
N ASP A 529 -4.59 -6.93 10.47
CA ASP A 529 -4.83 -7.67 11.72
C ASP A 529 -6.32 -7.70 12.07
N LEU A 530 -7.08 -6.67 11.66
CA LEU A 530 -8.53 -6.56 11.87
C LEU A 530 -9.22 -6.02 10.60
N LEU A 531 -10.26 -6.74 10.16
CA LEU A 531 -11.20 -6.28 9.14
C LEU A 531 -12.56 -5.99 9.80
N HIS A 532 -13.12 -4.82 9.54
CA HIS A 532 -14.45 -4.44 9.99
C HIS A 532 -15.37 -4.26 8.79
N ALA A 533 -16.53 -4.92 8.79
CA ALA A 533 -17.54 -4.85 7.75
C ALA A 533 -18.90 -4.52 8.37
N ASN A 534 -19.41 -3.33 8.09
CA ASN A 534 -20.70 -2.84 8.56
C ASN A 534 -21.67 -2.71 7.38
N HIS A 535 -22.74 -3.51 7.35
CA HIS A 535 -23.72 -3.62 6.27
C HIS A 535 -23.11 -3.74 4.86
N LEU A 536 -21.91 -4.31 4.77
CA LEU A 536 -21.18 -4.42 3.52
C LEU A 536 -21.84 -5.44 2.58
N PHE A 537 -22.17 -6.62 3.08
CA PHE A 537 -22.65 -7.72 2.24
C PHE A 537 -24.09 -7.50 1.79
N SER A 538 -24.95 -6.95 2.66
CA SER A 538 -26.32 -6.53 2.28
C SER A 538 -26.30 -5.49 1.17
N HIS A 539 -25.39 -4.51 1.24
CA HIS A 539 -25.21 -3.51 0.19
C HIS A 539 -24.87 -4.11 -1.18
N TYR A 540 -24.03 -5.16 -1.19
CA TYR A 540 -23.60 -5.83 -2.43
C TYR A 540 -24.54 -6.95 -2.91
N ARG A 541 -25.50 -7.41 -2.10
CA ARG A 541 -26.39 -8.56 -2.38
C ARG A 541 -27.25 -8.39 -3.64
N ASN A 542 -27.71 -7.18 -3.94
CA ASN A 542 -28.73 -6.91 -4.96
C ASN A 542 -28.18 -6.36 -6.29
N ARG A 543 -26.86 -6.40 -6.51
CA ARG A 543 -26.28 -5.93 -7.78
C ARG A 543 -26.39 -7.02 -8.85
N GLU A 544 -27.16 -6.75 -9.91
CA GLU A 544 -27.37 -7.68 -11.04
C GLU A 544 -26.07 -8.03 -11.79
N GLU A 545 -25.08 -7.13 -11.80
CA GLU A 545 -23.72 -7.32 -12.37
C GLU A 545 -22.65 -7.57 -11.29
N GLY A 546 -23.07 -8.02 -10.10
CA GLY A 546 -22.25 -8.05 -8.88
C GLY A 546 -21.42 -9.31 -8.65
N CYS A 547 -20.39 -9.15 -7.82
CA CYS A 547 -19.69 -10.21 -7.12
C CYS A 547 -20.59 -10.89 -6.08
N LEU A 548 -20.29 -12.14 -5.72
CA LEU A 548 -21.03 -12.87 -4.69
C LEU A 548 -20.42 -12.63 -3.30
N MET A 549 -21.18 -12.98 -2.25
CA MET A 549 -20.71 -12.93 -0.86
C MET A 549 -19.39 -13.68 -0.66
N GLU A 550 -19.26 -14.84 -1.29
CA GLU A 550 -18.06 -15.68 -1.23
C GLU A 550 -16.84 -15.02 -1.88
N ASP A 551 -17.04 -14.14 -2.88
CA ASP A 551 -15.94 -13.35 -3.48
C ASP A 551 -15.37 -12.36 -2.47
N ILE A 552 -16.27 -11.64 -1.77
CA ILE A 552 -15.89 -10.68 -0.72
C ILE A 552 -15.21 -11.43 0.44
N MET A 553 -15.78 -12.57 0.88
CA MET A 553 -15.16 -13.40 1.93
C MET A 553 -13.76 -13.90 1.53
N LEU A 554 -13.56 -14.28 0.27
CA LEU A 554 -12.26 -14.71 -0.22
C LEU A 554 -11.23 -13.56 -0.23
N GLU A 555 -11.66 -12.36 -0.60
CA GLU A 555 -10.82 -11.17 -0.57
C GLU A 555 -10.46 -10.77 0.87
N MET A 556 -11.42 -10.86 1.80
CA MET A 556 -11.17 -10.68 3.23
C MET A 556 -10.15 -11.71 3.74
N ASP A 557 -10.27 -12.98 3.35
CA ASP A 557 -9.29 -14.00 3.73
C ASP A 557 -7.89 -13.63 3.22
N ARG A 558 -7.78 -13.28 1.93
CA ARG A 558 -6.49 -12.93 1.31
C ARG A 558 -5.79 -11.80 2.07
N MET A 559 -6.52 -10.74 2.40
CA MET A 559 -5.98 -9.56 3.08
C MET A 559 -5.66 -9.77 4.55
N LEU A 560 -6.39 -10.65 5.24
CA LEU A 560 -6.26 -10.86 6.68
C LEU A 560 -5.07 -11.76 7.04
N ARG A 561 -4.36 -11.37 8.08
CA ARG A 561 -3.25 -12.15 8.66
C ARG A 561 -3.76 -13.41 9.36
N PRO A 562 -2.96 -14.49 9.44
CA PRO A 562 -3.25 -15.60 10.32
C PRO A 562 -3.48 -15.09 11.76
N GLN A 563 -4.49 -15.64 12.45
CA GLN A 563 -4.96 -15.19 13.77
C GLN A 563 -5.62 -13.81 13.82
N GLY A 564 -5.73 -13.10 12.69
CA GLY A 564 -6.42 -11.83 12.60
C GLY A 564 -7.94 -11.97 12.80
N PHE A 565 -8.56 -10.85 13.12
CA PHE A 565 -9.97 -10.74 13.47
C PHE A 565 -10.80 -10.17 12.32
N ILE A 566 -12.05 -10.59 12.26
CA ILE A 566 -13.08 -10.03 11.38
C ILE A 566 -14.29 -9.72 12.23
N ILE A 567 -14.80 -8.51 12.12
CA ILE A 567 -16.05 -8.09 12.76
C ILE A 567 -17.05 -7.82 11.64
N ILE A 568 -18.14 -8.58 11.62
CA ILE A 568 -19.21 -8.44 10.63
C ILE A 568 -20.50 -8.08 11.36
N ARG A 569 -21.01 -6.91 11.03
CA ARG A 569 -22.32 -6.41 11.43
C ARG A 569 -23.16 -6.29 10.17
N ASP A 570 -24.21 -7.09 10.04
CA ASP A 570 -25.05 -7.11 8.84
C ASP A 570 -26.43 -7.71 9.14
N GLU A 571 -27.31 -7.78 8.14
CA GLU A 571 -28.62 -8.44 8.26
C GLU A 571 -28.50 -9.89 8.77
N GLU A 572 -29.46 -10.34 9.58
CA GLU A 572 -29.43 -11.67 10.21
C GLU A 572 -29.28 -12.82 9.19
N SER A 573 -29.96 -12.73 8.04
CA SER A 573 -29.86 -13.72 6.96
C SER A 573 -28.46 -13.82 6.36
N VAL A 574 -27.77 -12.68 6.26
CA VAL A 574 -26.39 -12.58 5.77
C VAL A 574 -25.44 -13.15 6.81
N VAL A 575 -25.57 -12.73 8.07
CA VAL A 575 -24.76 -13.21 9.19
C VAL A 575 -24.86 -14.73 9.34
N SER A 576 -26.07 -15.29 9.27
CA SER A 576 -26.28 -16.75 9.34
C SER A 576 -25.56 -17.47 8.20
N ARG A 577 -25.67 -16.98 6.95
CA ARG A 577 -24.99 -17.59 5.81
C ARG A 577 -23.47 -17.52 5.95
N ILE A 578 -22.93 -16.39 6.38
CA ILE A 578 -21.48 -16.23 6.59
C ILE A 578 -21.00 -17.17 7.69
N ARG A 579 -21.75 -17.30 8.79
CA ARG A 579 -21.42 -18.24 9.88
C ARG A 579 -21.33 -19.69 9.37
N ASP A 580 -22.21 -20.10 8.47
CA ASP A 580 -22.21 -21.46 7.90
C ASP A 580 -21.03 -21.67 6.93
N LEU A 581 -20.58 -20.61 6.25
CA LEU A 581 -19.46 -20.64 5.32
C LEU A 581 -18.09 -20.47 6.00
N ALA A 582 -18.00 -19.72 7.09
CA ALA A 582 -16.76 -19.35 7.76
C ALA A 582 -15.83 -20.55 8.07
N PRO A 583 -16.33 -21.70 8.58
CA PRO A 583 -15.49 -22.88 8.78
C PRO A 583 -14.82 -23.41 7.51
N LYS A 584 -15.48 -23.28 6.34
CA LYS A 584 -14.91 -23.70 5.04
C LYS A 584 -13.74 -22.82 4.60
N PHE A 585 -13.70 -21.56 5.06
CA PHE A 585 -12.60 -20.62 4.89
C PHE A 585 -11.54 -20.71 6.00
N LEU A 586 -11.64 -21.72 6.88
CA LEU A 586 -10.75 -21.89 8.04
C LEU A 586 -10.85 -20.72 9.04
N TRP A 587 -12.05 -20.19 9.24
CA TRP A 587 -12.34 -19.17 10.24
C TRP A 587 -13.12 -19.78 11.41
N ASP A 588 -12.76 -19.40 12.63
CA ASP A 588 -13.57 -19.66 13.82
C ASP A 588 -14.54 -18.49 14.00
N ALA A 589 -15.85 -18.76 13.97
CA ALA A 589 -16.88 -17.72 14.04
C ALA A 589 -17.70 -17.83 15.34
N GLN A 590 -17.90 -16.70 15.99
CA GLN A 590 -18.69 -16.55 17.21
C GLN A 590 -19.78 -15.50 16.99
N LEU A 591 -21.03 -15.88 17.25
CA LEU A 591 -22.17 -14.98 17.14
C LEU A 591 -22.43 -14.31 18.49
N HIS A 592 -22.50 -12.99 18.49
CA HIS A 592 -22.84 -12.17 19.64
C HIS A 592 -24.03 -11.27 19.28
N PHE A 593 -24.73 -10.81 20.31
CA PHE A 593 -25.80 -9.82 20.18
C PHE A 593 -25.42 -8.60 21.01
N LEU A 594 -25.37 -7.43 20.39
CA LEU A 594 -25.17 -6.15 21.08
C LEU A 594 -26.42 -5.29 20.95
N GLU A 595 -26.65 -4.42 21.92
CA GLU A 595 -27.72 -3.44 21.85
C GLU A 595 -27.37 -2.35 20.82
N GLU A 596 -28.30 -2.07 19.91
CA GLU A 596 -28.16 -1.11 18.81
C GLU A 596 -28.15 0.34 19.35
N ASP A 597 -28.87 0.59 20.44
CA ASP A 597 -28.91 1.88 21.12
C ASP A 597 -29.42 1.72 22.55
N ASN A 598 -28.93 2.52 23.50
CA ASN A 598 -29.38 2.50 24.90
C ASN A 598 -30.89 2.77 25.06
N HIS A 599 -31.56 3.28 24.02
CA HIS A 599 -32.97 3.63 24.02
C HIS A 599 -33.90 2.61 23.35
N SER A 600 -33.43 1.78 22.40
CA SER A 600 -34.33 1.02 21.52
C SER A 600 -34.53 -0.46 21.90
N LYS A 601 -33.76 -1.02 22.85
CA LYS A 601 -33.75 -2.47 23.20
C LYS A 601 -33.61 -3.43 22.00
N LYS A 602 -33.31 -2.92 20.81
CA LYS A 602 -33.15 -3.72 19.60
C LYS A 602 -31.74 -4.28 19.62
N THR A 603 -31.62 -5.59 19.59
CA THR A 603 -30.34 -6.28 19.58
C THR A 603 -29.94 -6.58 18.15
N GLU A 604 -28.71 -6.24 17.80
CA GLU A 604 -28.13 -6.51 16.50
C GLU A 604 -27.14 -7.69 16.59
N ALA A 605 -27.20 -8.56 15.59
CA ALA A 605 -26.31 -9.71 15.48
C ALA A 605 -24.92 -9.27 14.95
N ILE A 606 -23.88 -9.64 15.68
CA ILE A 606 -22.48 -9.40 15.28
C ILE A 606 -21.75 -10.72 15.23
N LEU A 607 -21.11 -10.98 14.10
CA LEU A 607 -20.27 -12.14 13.89
C LEU A 607 -18.82 -11.73 14.08
N LEU A 608 -18.20 -12.26 15.14
CA LEU A 608 -16.77 -12.14 15.37
C LEU A 608 -16.10 -13.39 14.81
N CYS A 609 -15.28 -13.25 13.78
CA CYS A 609 -14.49 -14.35 13.23
C CYS A 609 -13.01 -14.16 13.55
N ARG A 610 -12.30 -15.28 13.73
CA ARG A 610 -10.84 -15.33 13.84
C ARG A 610 -10.28 -16.30 12.82
N LYS A 611 -9.34 -15.85 12.00
CA LYS A 611 -8.70 -16.69 10.99
C LYS A 611 -7.74 -17.68 11.64
N LYS A 612 -7.85 -18.98 11.32
CA LYS A 612 -6.92 -19.99 11.81
C LYS A 612 -5.52 -19.77 11.25
N PHE A 613 -4.51 -20.16 12.02
CA PHE A 613 -3.15 -20.25 11.52
C PHE A 613 -2.91 -21.68 11.01
N TRP A 614 -2.69 -21.80 9.71
CA TRP A 614 -2.45 -23.05 8.99
C TRP A 614 -1.27 -22.89 8.03
N ALA A 615 -0.67 -24.01 7.60
CA ALA A 615 0.38 -24.08 6.60
C ALA A 615 0.18 -25.33 5.72
N ILE A 616 0.74 -25.31 4.51
CA ILE A 616 0.82 -26.51 3.67
C ILE A 616 1.94 -27.39 4.24
N VAL A 617 1.60 -28.62 4.63
CA VAL A 617 2.54 -29.62 5.18
C VAL A 617 3.00 -30.57 4.08
#